data_AF-Q894T9-F1
#
_entry.id   AF-Q894T9-F1
#
_cell.length_a   1.000
_cell.length_b   1.000
_cell.length_c   1.000
_cell.angle_alpha   90.00
_cell.angle_beta   90.00
_cell.angle_gamma   90.00
#
_symmetry.space_group_name_H-M   'P 1'
#
loop_
_entity.id
_entity.type
_entity.pdbx_description
1 polymer ?
#
loop_
_entity_poly.entity_id
_entity_poly.type
_entity_poly.pdbx_seq_one_letter_code
_entity_poly.pdbx_strand_id
1 'polypeptide(L)'
;MVKFITEECLRDLYKKEPFNTYRLQQGQRLTPGAAQYLSDKRITIKDGSKTTKEVEKEVKKVAENSNINLNKMVCLKLKSMEAAFLVTSSEILKEDIILAQNIVNLGKKISNIRNVINKKAILEPIYLKECCKMNSLNFTTELDDCFEITEFHMQLKKSNSILKIHTLRCAMRELQFEINKMYKSDDDSLKNRILDNVNLIINSLSQLICLAVGGKECQREI
;
A
#
# COMPACT_ATOMS: atom_id res chain seq x y z
N MET A 1 -9.10 7.62 45.70
CA MET A 1 -10.57 7.55 45.66
C MET A 1 -10.95 6.34 44.83
N VAL A 2 -11.72 5.38 45.37
CA VAL A 2 -12.07 4.14 44.66
C VAL A 2 -13.22 4.41 43.68
N LYS A 3 -13.06 4.04 42.41
CA LYS A 3 -14.11 4.22 41.39
C LYS A 3 -14.88 2.91 41.21
N PHE A 4 -16.20 2.95 41.36
CA PHE A 4 -17.04 1.77 41.18
C PHE A 4 -17.53 1.65 39.73
N ILE A 5 -17.44 0.45 39.18
CA ILE A 5 -18.00 0.10 37.88
C ILE A 5 -19.37 -0.54 38.09
N THR A 6 -20.40 0.10 37.52
CA THR A 6 -21.78 -0.37 37.54
C THR A 6 -22.09 -1.24 36.33
N GLU A 7 -23.14 -2.05 36.44
CA GLU A 7 -23.65 -2.87 35.35
C GLU A 7 -24.04 -2.05 34.12
N GLU A 8 -24.70 -0.91 34.33
CA GLU A 8 -25.13 -0.01 33.25
C GLU A 8 -23.95 0.44 32.38
N CYS A 9 -22.83 0.78 33.01
CA CYS A 9 -21.59 1.14 32.31
C CYS A 9 -21.09 -0.01 31.40
N LEU A 10 -21.18 -1.26 31.87
CA LEU A 10 -20.79 -2.43 31.08
C LEU A 10 -21.76 -2.72 29.94
N ARG A 11 -23.06 -2.51 30.15
CA ARG A 11 -24.09 -2.66 29.10
C ARG A 11 -23.88 -1.65 27.97
N ASP A 12 -23.57 -0.40 28.30
CA ASP A 12 -23.33 0.64 27.30
C ASP A 12 -22.06 0.39 26.51
N LEU A 13 -20.99 -0.09 27.16
CA LEU A 13 -19.77 -0.51 26.47
C LEU A 13 -20.05 -1.69 25.52
N TYR A 14 -20.80 -2.69 25.99
CA TYR A 14 -21.08 -3.90 25.20
C TYR A 14 -22.00 -3.64 24.00
N LYS A 15 -22.90 -2.65 24.11
CA LYS A 15 -23.74 -2.18 22.98
C LYS A 15 -22.91 -1.50 21.88
N LYS A 16 -21.85 -0.77 22.24
CA LYS A 16 -20.97 -0.10 21.26
C LYS A 16 -20.09 -1.11 20.54
N GLU A 17 -19.47 -2.03 21.29
CA GLU A 17 -18.60 -3.06 20.74
C GLU A 17 -18.65 -4.31 21.64
N PRO A 18 -19.14 -5.46 21.15
CA PRO A 18 -19.15 -6.70 21.94
C PRO A 18 -17.73 -7.12 22.33
N PHE A 19 -17.52 -7.44 23.61
CA PHE A 19 -16.23 -7.88 24.13
C PHE A 19 -16.34 -9.17 24.94
N ASN A 20 -15.26 -9.93 24.96
CA ASN A 20 -15.13 -11.23 25.63
C ASN A 20 -14.11 -11.19 26.79
N THR A 21 -13.45 -10.05 27.01
CA THR A 21 -12.55 -9.82 28.14
C THR A 21 -12.73 -8.41 28.70
N TYR A 22 -12.84 -8.27 30.01
CA TYR A 22 -12.92 -6.98 30.71
C TYR A 22 -11.69 -6.78 31.59
N ARG A 23 -11.02 -5.62 31.48
CA ARG A 23 -9.80 -5.30 32.23
C ARG A 23 -10.13 -4.34 33.38
N LEU A 24 -9.89 -4.77 34.61
CA LEU A 24 -10.11 -3.95 35.80
C LEU A 24 -8.86 -3.09 36.08
N GLN A 25 -8.98 -1.76 36.06
CA GLN A 25 -7.85 -0.88 36.37
C GLN A 25 -7.59 -0.76 37.87
N GLN A 26 -6.36 -0.40 38.24
CA GLN A 26 -5.97 -0.19 39.64
C GLN A 26 -6.79 0.96 40.26
N GLY A 27 -7.44 0.69 41.39
CA GLY A 27 -8.35 1.63 42.05
C GLY A 27 -9.81 1.57 41.58
N GLN A 28 -10.15 0.66 40.67
CA GLN A 28 -11.54 0.35 40.29
C GLN A 28 -12.05 -0.88 41.03
N ARG A 29 -13.32 -0.86 41.42
CA ARG A 29 -14.03 -2.03 41.98
C ARG A 29 -15.32 -2.28 41.22
N LEU A 30 -15.62 -3.56 40.99
CA LEU A 30 -16.92 -3.94 40.44
C LEU A 30 -17.98 -3.84 41.52
N THR A 31 -19.16 -3.35 41.15
CA THR A 31 -20.37 -3.57 41.95
C THR A 31 -20.85 -5.02 41.80
N PRO A 32 -21.65 -5.55 42.75
CA PRO A 32 -22.21 -6.90 42.62
C PRO A 32 -22.96 -7.13 41.29
N GLY A 33 -23.75 -6.17 40.84
CA GLY A 33 -24.45 -6.26 39.55
C GLY A 33 -23.50 -6.29 38.34
N ALA A 34 -22.41 -5.50 38.38
CA ALA A 34 -21.40 -5.53 37.33
C ALA A 34 -20.66 -6.88 37.26
N ALA A 35 -20.34 -7.48 38.41
CA ALA A 35 -19.71 -8.79 38.47
C ALA A 35 -20.64 -9.89 37.93
N GLN A 36 -21.93 -9.84 38.29
CA GLN A 36 -22.94 -10.78 37.81
C GLN A 36 -23.12 -10.68 36.28
N TYR A 37 -23.22 -9.47 35.73
CA TYR A 37 -23.36 -9.25 34.29
C TYR A 37 -22.19 -9.83 33.47
N LEU A 38 -20.94 -9.67 33.96
CA LEU A 38 -19.77 -10.25 33.31
C LEU A 38 -19.80 -11.78 33.36
N SER A 39 -20.26 -12.36 34.47
CA SER A 39 -20.40 -13.81 34.63
C SER A 39 -21.45 -14.39 33.67
N ASP A 40 -22.64 -13.77 33.61
CA ASP A 40 -23.75 -14.19 32.74
C ASP A 40 -23.36 -14.17 31.26
N LYS A 41 -22.54 -13.21 30.85
CA LYS A 41 -22.02 -13.08 29.48
C LYS A 41 -20.75 -13.88 29.21
N ARG A 42 -20.25 -14.65 30.18
CA ARG A 42 -18.98 -15.42 30.11
C ARG A 42 -17.78 -14.55 29.72
N ILE A 43 -17.74 -13.31 30.22
CA ILE A 43 -16.67 -12.35 29.96
C ILE A 43 -15.57 -12.54 30.99
N THR A 44 -14.35 -12.80 30.54
CA THR A 44 -13.20 -13.05 31.43
C THR A 44 -12.72 -11.74 32.07
N ILE A 45 -12.66 -11.69 33.40
CA ILE A 45 -12.09 -10.56 34.14
C ILE A 45 -10.57 -10.75 34.23
N LYS A 46 -9.80 -9.80 33.67
CA LYS A 46 -8.35 -9.73 33.88
C LYS A 46 -8.07 -8.62 34.92
N ASP A 47 -7.63 -9.01 36.11
CA ASP A 47 -7.15 -8.07 37.11
C ASP A 47 -5.87 -7.37 36.62
N GLY A 48 -5.81 -6.05 36.81
CA GLY A 48 -4.68 -5.20 36.44
C GLY A 48 -3.37 -5.49 37.20
N SER A 49 -3.25 -6.60 37.92
CA SER A 49 -2.01 -7.09 38.53
C SER A 49 -1.09 -7.80 37.53
N LYS A 50 -1.44 -7.84 36.24
CA LYS A 50 -0.52 -8.25 35.17
C LYS A 50 0.16 -7.02 34.58
N THR A 51 1.47 -6.94 34.82
CA THR A 51 2.38 -5.90 34.34
C THR A 51 2.06 -5.42 32.92
N THR A 52 2.18 -4.12 32.71
CA THR A 52 2.05 -3.36 31.45
C THR A 52 2.69 -4.06 30.23
N LYS A 53 3.69 -4.92 30.47
CA LYS A 53 4.40 -5.76 29.50
C LYS A 53 3.53 -6.80 28.77
N GLU A 54 2.47 -7.34 29.37
CA GLU A 54 1.63 -8.35 28.70
C GLU A 54 0.58 -7.73 27.77
N VAL A 55 0.03 -6.57 28.15
CA VAL A 55 -0.87 -5.79 27.31
C VAL A 55 -0.14 -5.26 26.08
N GLU A 56 1.08 -4.74 26.24
CA GLU A 56 1.94 -4.36 25.11
C GLU A 56 2.28 -5.56 24.22
N LYS A 57 2.52 -6.75 24.78
CA LYS A 57 2.79 -7.96 23.98
C LYS A 57 1.56 -8.44 23.20
N GLU A 58 0.36 -8.39 23.77
CA GLU A 58 -0.88 -8.73 23.06
C GLU A 58 -1.18 -7.72 21.93
N VAL A 59 -1.05 -6.41 22.20
CA VAL A 59 -1.26 -5.36 21.20
C VAL A 59 -0.20 -5.40 20.09
N LYS A 60 1.08 -5.61 20.42
CA LYS A 60 2.17 -5.79 19.44
C LYS A 60 1.94 -7.03 18.57
N LYS A 61 1.53 -8.16 19.15
CA LYS A 61 1.24 -9.38 18.38
C LYS A 61 0.05 -9.21 17.41
N VAL A 62 -1.01 -8.52 17.82
CA VAL A 62 -2.17 -8.25 16.95
C VAL A 62 -1.81 -7.27 15.84
N ALA A 63 -1.06 -6.20 16.16
CA ALA A 63 -0.56 -5.25 15.17
C ALA A 63 0.41 -5.91 14.18
N GLU A 64 1.35 -6.73 14.65
CA GLU A 64 2.28 -7.50 13.83
C GLU A 64 1.55 -8.47 12.90
N ASN A 65 0.58 -9.24 13.41
CA ASN A 65 -0.21 -10.16 12.57
C ASN A 65 -1.03 -9.43 11.51
N SER A 66 -1.61 -8.26 11.84
CA SER A 66 -2.33 -7.44 10.86
C SER A 66 -1.39 -6.90 9.77
N ASN A 67 -0.20 -6.44 10.14
CA ASN A 67 0.81 -5.94 9.21
C ASN A 67 1.39 -7.06 8.33
N ILE A 68 1.59 -8.27 8.88
CA ILE A 68 1.99 -9.45 8.12
C ILE A 68 0.95 -9.79 7.03
N ASN A 69 -0.35 -9.67 7.32
CA ASN A 69 -1.40 -9.94 6.35
C ASN A 69 -1.44 -8.87 5.24
N LEU A 70 -1.31 -7.58 5.60
CA LEU A 70 -1.23 -6.48 4.63
C LEU A 70 -0.02 -6.62 3.70
N ASN A 71 1.17 -6.86 4.26
CA ASN A 71 2.40 -7.08 3.49
C ASN A 71 2.26 -8.27 2.54
N LYS A 72 1.59 -9.35 2.96
CA LYS A 72 1.31 -10.51 2.09
C LYS A 72 0.43 -10.11 0.90
N MET A 73 -0.62 -9.31 1.12
CA MET A 73 -1.51 -8.86 0.06
C MET A 73 -0.78 -7.97 -0.96
N VAL A 74 -0.02 -6.98 -0.48
CA VAL A 74 0.80 -6.10 -1.35
C VAL A 74 1.83 -6.93 -2.14
N CYS A 75 2.50 -7.90 -1.50
CA CYS A 75 3.43 -8.81 -2.17
C CYS A 75 2.78 -9.62 -3.29
N LEU A 76 1.54 -10.10 -3.11
CA LEU A 76 0.82 -10.83 -4.16
C LEU A 76 0.49 -9.92 -5.34
N LYS A 77 0.07 -8.68 -5.08
CA LYS A 77 -0.21 -7.68 -6.11
C LYS A 77 1.05 -7.30 -6.89
N LEU A 78 2.16 -7.03 -6.21
CA LEU A 78 3.45 -6.79 -6.84
C LEU A 78 3.89 -7.96 -7.71
N LYS A 79 3.70 -9.20 -7.25
CA LYS A 79 4.00 -10.40 -8.05
C LYS A 79 3.14 -10.50 -9.31
N SER A 80 1.87 -10.09 -9.23
CA SER A 80 1.00 -9.98 -10.41
C SER A 80 1.51 -8.92 -11.38
N MET A 81 1.96 -7.77 -10.87
CA MET A 81 2.53 -6.70 -11.70
C MET A 81 3.84 -7.13 -12.37
N GLU A 82 4.73 -7.83 -11.67
CA GLU A 82 5.94 -8.41 -12.27
C GLU A 82 5.61 -9.27 -13.49
N ALA A 83 4.59 -10.12 -13.39
CA ALA A 83 4.14 -10.94 -14.52
C ALA A 83 3.57 -10.08 -15.66
N ALA A 84 2.74 -9.08 -15.36
CA ALA A 84 2.18 -8.17 -16.36
C ALA A 84 3.29 -7.41 -17.14
N PHE A 85 4.33 -6.95 -16.44
CA PHE A 85 5.49 -6.30 -17.05
C PHE A 85 6.26 -7.26 -17.95
N LEU A 86 6.45 -8.52 -17.54
CA LEU A 86 7.14 -9.53 -18.35
C LEU A 86 6.35 -9.88 -19.62
N VAL A 87 5.04 -10.07 -19.51
CA VAL A 87 4.15 -10.32 -20.66
C VAL A 87 4.21 -9.15 -21.64
N THR A 88 4.00 -7.93 -21.15
CA THR A 88 4.06 -6.71 -21.96
C THR A 88 5.42 -6.55 -22.64
N SER A 89 6.51 -6.79 -21.91
CA SER A 89 7.87 -6.73 -22.45
C SER A 89 8.08 -7.77 -23.55
N SER A 90 7.62 -9.01 -23.34
CA SER A 90 7.73 -10.08 -24.34
C SER A 90 7.00 -9.75 -25.64
N GLU A 91 5.89 -9.04 -25.55
CA GLU A 91 5.12 -8.65 -26.73
C GLU A 91 5.76 -7.46 -27.45
N ILE A 92 6.21 -6.44 -26.71
CA ILE A 92 6.90 -5.27 -27.28
C ILE A 92 8.27 -5.64 -27.84
N LEU A 93 8.93 -6.68 -27.30
CA LEU A 93 10.25 -7.15 -27.77
C LEU A 93 10.26 -7.50 -29.26
N LYS A 94 9.10 -7.90 -29.81
CA LYS A 94 8.94 -8.22 -31.24
C LYS A 94 9.05 -6.99 -32.15
N GLU A 95 8.84 -5.79 -31.59
CA GLU A 95 8.76 -4.53 -32.31
C GLU A 95 9.89 -3.56 -31.95
N ASP A 96 10.22 -3.45 -30.66
CA ASP A 96 11.16 -2.46 -30.13
C ASP A 96 11.93 -3.03 -28.93
N ILE A 97 13.15 -3.52 -29.20
CA ILE A 97 14.02 -4.17 -28.22
C ILE A 97 14.40 -3.22 -27.08
N ILE A 98 14.67 -1.95 -27.41
CA ILE A 98 15.11 -0.95 -26.43
C ILE A 98 13.95 -0.61 -25.49
N LEU A 99 12.75 -0.40 -26.05
CA LEU A 99 11.55 -0.15 -25.26
C LEU A 99 11.19 -1.34 -24.37
N ALA A 100 11.25 -2.56 -24.90
CA ALA A 100 11.03 -3.77 -24.12
C ALA A 100 12.04 -3.88 -22.95
N GLN A 101 13.32 -3.59 -23.19
CA GLN A 101 14.34 -3.61 -22.15
C GLN A 101 14.08 -2.57 -21.05
N ASN A 102 13.59 -1.37 -21.40
CA ASN A 102 13.18 -0.36 -20.43
C ASN A 102 12.04 -0.87 -19.53
N ILE A 103 11.04 -1.53 -20.11
CA ILE A 103 9.91 -2.10 -19.36
C ILE A 103 10.39 -3.25 -18.45
N VAL A 104 11.27 -4.13 -18.93
CA VAL A 104 11.89 -5.18 -18.09
C VAL A 104 12.62 -4.56 -16.90
N ASN A 105 13.36 -3.48 -17.10
CA ASN A 105 14.08 -2.81 -16.03
C ASN A 105 13.13 -2.21 -14.98
N LEU A 106 12.01 -1.62 -15.41
CA LEU A 106 10.95 -1.19 -14.48
C LEU A 106 10.34 -2.38 -13.72
N GLY A 107 10.08 -3.50 -14.40
CA GLY A 107 9.59 -4.73 -13.77
C GLY A 107 10.53 -5.28 -12.69
N LYS A 108 11.86 -5.17 -12.88
CA LYS A 108 12.85 -5.52 -11.84
C LYS A 108 12.73 -4.64 -10.60
N LYS A 109 12.33 -3.37 -10.74
CA LYS A 109 12.10 -2.47 -9.60
C LYS A 109 10.88 -2.87 -8.79
N ILE A 110 9.83 -3.38 -9.43
CA ILE A 110 8.68 -3.99 -8.74
C ILE A 110 9.14 -5.18 -7.88
N SER A 111 10.00 -6.04 -8.43
CA SER A 111 10.60 -7.16 -7.69
C SER A 111 11.46 -6.70 -6.51
N ASN A 112 12.22 -5.62 -6.68
CA ASN A 112 12.99 -5.00 -5.60
C ASN A 112 12.07 -4.50 -4.47
N ILE A 113 10.98 -3.79 -4.78
CA ILE A 113 9.96 -3.37 -3.80
C ILE A 113 9.39 -4.59 -3.05
N ARG A 114 9.01 -5.65 -3.78
CA ARG A 114 8.49 -6.88 -3.17
C ARG A 114 9.49 -7.53 -2.23
N ASN A 115 10.78 -7.52 -2.59
CA ASN A 115 11.84 -8.09 -1.74
C ASN A 115 12.08 -7.24 -0.49
N VAL A 116 11.96 -5.92 -0.57
CA VAL A 116 12.05 -5.01 0.59
C VAL A 116 10.91 -5.27 1.57
N ILE A 117 9.67 -5.41 1.09
CA ILE A 117 8.51 -5.74 1.94
C ILE A 117 8.73 -7.09 2.66
N ASN A 118 9.34 -8.04 1.98
CA ASN A 118 9.73 -9.33 2.56
C ASN A 118 10.99 -9.28 3.43
N LYS A 119 11.57 -8.10 3.67
CA LYS A 119 12.82 -7.88 4.44
C LYS A 119 14.03 -8.63 3.89
N LYS A 120 14.08 -8.84 2.56
CA LYS A 120 15.14 -9.56 1.85
C LYS A 120 16.12 -8.64 1.11
N ALA A 121 15.79 -7.36 0.96
CA ALA A 121 16.57 -6.41 0.17
C ALA A 121 16.39 -4.97 0.68
N ILE A 122 17.21 -4.08 0.12
CA ILE A 122 17.08 -2.62 0.24
C ILE A 122 16.49 -2.05 -1.06
N LEU A 123 15.83 -0.89 -0.95
CA LEU A 123 15.29 -0.19 -2.11
C LEU A 123 16.44 0.35 -2.96
N GLU A 124 16.48 -0.07 -4.21
CA GLU A 124 17.45 0.42 -5.17
C GLU A 124 17.01 1.76 -5.76
N PRO A 125 17.94 2.70 -6.01
CA PRO A 125 17.62 3.92 -6.72
C PRO A 125 17.14 3.59 -8.15
N ILE A 126 16.24 4.44 -8.65
CA ILE A 126 15.83 4.42 -10.05
C ILE A 126 16.27 5.74 -10.65
N TYR A 127 17.05 5.65 -11.73
CA TYR A 127 17.50 6.80 -12.48
C TYR A 127 16.56 7.01 -13.64
N LEU A 128 15.87 8.14 -13.64
CA LEU A 128 15.00 8.56 -14.72
C LEU A 128 15.61 9.75 -15.44
N LYS A 129 15.52 9.77 -16.78
CA LYS A 129 15.94 10.92 -17.55
C LYS A 129 14.94 12.05 -17.34
N GLU A 130 15.44 13.23 -17.00
CA GLU A 130 14.61 14.42 -16.86
C GLU A 130 13.91 14.76 -18.18
N CYS A 131 12.66 15.18 -18.06
CA CYS A 131 11.91 15.80 -19.14
C CYS A 131 11.42 17.18 -18.69
N CYS A 132 10.88 17.98 -19.61
CA CYS A 132 10.50 19.37 -19.35
C CYS A 132 9.62 19.58 -18.10
N LYS A 133 8.86 18.55 -17.69
CA LYS A 133 7.90 18.61 -16.56
C LYS A 133 8.14 17.53 -15.49
N MET A 134 9.20 16.73 -15.62
CA MET A 134 9.58 15.75 -14.60
C MET A 134 11.08 15.79 -14.38
N ASN A 135 11.47 16.07 -13.15
CA ASN A 135 12.86 16.24 -12.75
C ASN A 135 13.13 15.54 -11.42
N SER A 136 14.39 15.57 -11.00
CA SER A 136 14.87 15.00 -9.74
C SER A 136 14.09 15.41 -8.49
N LEU A 137 13.34 16.52 -8.51
CA LEU A 137 12.56 17.00 -7.36
C LEU A 137 11.16 16.37 -7.28
N ASN A 138 10.58 15.94 -8.40
CA ASN A 138 9.17 15.50 -8.44
C ASN A 138 8.96 14.06 -8.95
N PHE A 139 10.01 13.34 -9.36
CA PHE A 139 9.87 11.98 -9.90
C PHE A 139 9.18 10.97 -8.99
N THR A 140 9.28 11.13 -7.67
CA THR A 140 8.66 10.24 -6.67
C THR A 140 7.28 10.71 -6.24
N THR A 141 6.82 11.86 -6.71
CA THR A 141 5.50 12.39 -6.37
C THR A 141 4.43 11.80 -7.28
N GLU A 142 3.20 11.80 -6.78
CA GLU A 142 2.04 11.49 -7.61
C GLU A 142 1.83 12.63 -8.60
N LEU A 143 1.85 12.29 -9.89
CA LEU A 143 1.67 13.25 -10.96
C LEU A 143 0.60 12.73 -11.92
N ASP A 144 -0.16 13.63 -12.51
CA ASP A 144 -1.21 13.28 -13.48
C ASP A 144 -0.62 12.72 -14.78
N ASP A 145 -1.47 12.16 -15.63
CA ASP A 145 -1.01 11.67 -16.92
C ASP A 145 -0.53 12.83 -17.80
N CYS A 146 0.50 12.58 -18.63
CA CYS A 146 0.97 13.62 -19.56
C CYS A 146 -0.10 14.05 -20.57
N PHE A 147 -1.01 13.15 -20.89
CA PHE A 147 -2.19 13.32 -21.73
C PHE A 147 -3.07 12.06 -21.61
N GLU A 148 -4.34 12.21 -21.95
CA GLU A 148 -5.29 11.10 -21.99
C GLU A 148 -5.04 10.16 -23.18
N ILE A 149 -5.12 8.85 -22.94
CA ILE A 149 -4.99 7.84 -24.00
C ILE A 149 -6.39 7.48 -24.51
N THR A 150 -6.75 8.03 -25.65
CA THR A 150 -8.02 7.80 -26.35
C THR A 150 -7.87 6.85 -27.54
N GLU A 151 -8.99 6.52 -28.20
CA GLU A 151 -9.05 5.67 -29.40
C GLU A 151 -8.18 6.16 -30.57
N PHE A 152 -7.86 7.46 -30.63
CA PHE A 152 -6.94 8.01 -31.62
C PHE A 152 -5.57 7.32 -31.59
N HIS A 153 -5.07 7.00 -30.39
CA HIS A 153 -3.77 6.38 -30.21
C HIS A 153 -3.71 4.95 -30.77
N MET A 154 -4.86 4.30 -30.96
CA MET A 154 -4.92 2.97 -31.59
C MET A 154 -4.51 3.00 -33.07
N GLN A 155 -4.62 4.16 -33.72
CA GLN A 155 -4.32 4.35 -35.13
C GLN A 155 -2.83 4.65 -35.40
N LEU A 156 -2.06 4.95 -34.34
CA LEU A 156 -0.65 5.31 -34.47
C LEU A 156 0.23 4.09 -34.78
N LYS A 157 1.37 4.33 -35.44
CA LYS A 157 2.33 3.27 -35.83
C LYS A 157 2.81 2.42 -34.63
N LYS A 158 2.95 3.03 -33.45
CA LYS A 158 3.36 2.36 -32.21
C LYS A 158 2.18 2.06 -31.27
N SER A 159 0.96 1.95 -31.79
CA SER A 159 -0.26 1.77 -30.98
C SER A 159 -0.18 0.60 -30.00
N ASN A 160 0.30 -0.57 -30.44
CA ASN A 160 0.46 -1.73 -29.58
C ASN A 160 1.34 -1.43 -28.35
N SER A 161 2.48 -0.75 -28.56
CA SER A 161 3.36 -0.32 -27.46
C SER A 161 2.68 0.71 -26.55
N ILE A 162 2.04 1.73 -27.13
CA ILE A 162 1.35 2.80 -26.38
C ILE A 162 0.28 2.22 -25.46
N LEU A 163 -0.62 1.39 -26.01
CA LEU A 163 -1.75 0.82 -25.29
C LEU A 163 -1.29 -0.13 -24.20
N LYS A 164 -0.28 -0.97 -24.45
CA LYS A 164 0.21 -1.91 -23.44
C LYS A 164 0.93 -1.22 -22.28
N ILE A 165 1.74 -0.21 -22.58
CA ILE A 165 2.38 0.59 -21.53
C ILE A 165 1.33 1.38 -20.75
N HIS A 166 0.29 1.87 -21.41
CA HIS A 166 -0.85 2.50 -20.73
C HIS A 166 -1.60 1.53 -19.80
N THR A 167 -1.85 0.29 -20.23
CA THR A 167 -2.42 -0.74 -19.36
C THR A 167 -1.58 -0.98 -18.11
N LEU A 168 -0.24 -1.04 -18.25
CA LEU A 168 0.65 -1.12 -17.09
C LEU A 168 0.56 0.13 -16.21
N ARG A 169 0.46 1.33 -16.80
CA ARG A 169 0.33 2.59 -16.04
C ARG A 169 -0.93 2.58 -15.18
N CYS A 170 -2.07 2.19 -15.75
CA CYS A 170 -3.34 2.07 -15.02
C CYS A 170 -3.25 1.04 -13.89
N ALA A 171 -2.72 -0.16 -14.18
CA ALA A 171 -2.56 -1.20 -13.17
C ALA A 171 -1.63 -0.78 -12.01
N MET A 172 -0.60 0.02 -12.30
CA MET A 172 0.28 0.58 -11.26
C MET A 172 -0.40 1.67 -10.44
N ARG A 173 -1.27 2.51 -11.03
CA ARG A 173 -2.09 3.48 -10.28
C ARG A 173 -3.10 2.78 -9.35
N GLU A 174 -3.71 1.70 -9.80
CA GLU A 174 -4.57 0.87 -8.93
C GLU A 174 -3.77 0.31 -7.75
N LEU A 175 -2.57 -0.21 -8.00
CA LEU A 175 -1.67 -0.68 -6.94
C LEU A 175 -1.29 0.44 -5.96
N GLN A 176 -0.96 1.63 -6.47
CA GLN A 176 -0.66 2.80 -5.65
C GLN A 176 -1.81 3.11 -4.67
N PHE A 177 -3.04 3.16 -5.18
CA PHE A 177 -4.24 3.38 -4.37
C PHE A 177 -4.46 2.26 -3.35
N GLU A 178 -4.29 1.00 -3.75
CA GLU A 178 -4.39 -0.16 -2.86
C GLU A 178 -3.38 -0.08 -1.69
N ILE A 179 -2.11 0.24 -1.99
CA ILE A 179 -1.07 0.44 -0.99
C ILE A 179 -1.48 1.58 -0.05
N ASN A 180 -1.91 2.72 -0.58
CA ASN A 180 -2.29 3.86 0.24
C ASN A 180 -3.45 3.54 1.21
N LYS A 181 -4.44 2.75 0.75
CA LYS A 181 -5.57 2.28 1.57
C LYS A 181 -5.16 1.27 2.65
N MET A 182 -4.16 0.42 2.39
CA MET A 182 -3.74 -0.65 3.28
C MET A 182 -2.96 -0.13 4.50
N TYR A 183 -2.13 0.89 4.32
CA TYR A 183 -1.34 1.49 5.41
C TYR A 183 -2.04 2.74 5.94
N LYS A 184 -2.80 2.58 7.04
CA LYS A 184 -3.66 3.62 7.65
C LYS A 184 -2.91 4.77 8.35
N SER A 185 -1.60 4.64 8.56
CA SER A 185 -0.78 5.68 9.20
C SER A 185 0.05 6.39 8.12
N ASP A 186 -0.04 7.72 8.07
CA ASP A 186 0.75 8.54 7.15
C ASP A 186 2.24 8.58 7.51
N ASP A 187 2.56 8.17 8.75
CA ASP A 187 3.92 8.23 9.32
C ASP A 187 4.71 6.91 9.17
N ASP A 188 4.29 5.99 8.29
CA ASP A 188 5.07 4.79 7.99
C ASP A 188 6.16 5.12 6.95
N SER A 189 7.38 5.35 7.44
CA SER A 189 8.56 5.61 6.60
C SER A 189 8.79 4.55 5.51
N LEU A 190 8.34 3.30 5.71
CA LEU A 190 8.43 2.26 4.69
C LEU A 190 7.32 2.40 3.64
N LYS A 191 6.09 2.70 4.04
CA LYS A 191 4.96 3.00 3.13
C LYS A 191 5.34 4.11 2.17
N ASN A 192 5.82 5.24 2.69
CA ASN A 192 6.15 6.41 1.87
C ASN A 192 7.25 6.09 0.87
N ARG A 193 8.30 5.38 1.29
CA ARG A 193 9.36 4.92 0.38
C ARG A 193 8.88 3.95 -0.69
N ILE A 194 7.91 3.08 -0.37
CA ILE A 194 7.29 2.18 -1.35
C ILE A 194 6.46 2.99 -2.36
N LEU A 195 5.63 3.91 -1.88
CA LEU A 195 4.81 4.79 -2.73
C LEU A 195 5.68 5.64 -3.65
N ASP A 196 6.77 6.22 -3.14
CA ASP A 196 7.74 6.97 -3.92
C ASP A 196 8.27 6.15 -5.11
N ASN A 197 8.59 4.87 -4.88
CA ASN A 197 9.07 3.98 -5.93
C ASN A 197 7.97 3.59 -6.92
N VAL A 198 6.73 3.38 -6.43
CA VAL A 198 5.57 3.12 -7.29
C VAL A 198 5.29 4.32 -8.19
N ASN A 199 5.29 5.53 -7.64
CA ASN A 199 5.12 6.78 -8.38
C ASN A 199 6.21 6.95 -9.45
N LEU A 200 7.46 6.65 -9.10
CA LEU A 200 8.56 6.71 -10.05
C LEU A 200 8.34 5.74 -11.22
N ILE A 201 7.86 4.53 -10.97
CA ILE A 201 7.50 3.57 -12.04
C ILE A 201 6.36 4.13 -12.91
N ILE A 202 5.29 4.67 -12.31
CA ILE A 202 4.16 5.29 -13.03
C ILE A 202 4.63 6.46 -13.92
N ASN A 203 5.48 7.32 -13.38
CA ASN A 203 6.05 8.46 -14.09
C ASN A 203 6.97 8.00 -15.23
N SER A 204 7.74 6.93 -15.02
CA SER A 204 8.57 6.31 -16.07
C SER A 204 7.73 5.76 -17.21
N LEU A 205 6.63 5.05 -16.91
CA LEU A 205 5.70 4.56 -17.91
C LEU A 205 5.09 5.71 -18.72
N SER A 206 4.74 6.81 -18.05
CA SER A 206 4.24 8.01 -18.73
C SER A 206 5.24 8.61 -19.71
N GLN A 207 6.54 8.66 -19.35
CA GLN A 207 7.58 9.08 -20.28
C GLN A 207 7.72 8.13 -21.48
N LEU A 208 7.68 6.82 -21.24
CA LEU A 208 7.74 5.82 -22.32
C LEU A 208 6.55 5.95 -23.28
N ILE A 209 5.36 6.27 -22.77
CA ILE A 209 4.18 6.56 -23.60
C ILE A 209 4.40 7.82 -24.45
N CYS A 210 4.86 8.93 -23.86
CA CYS A 210 5.17 10.16 -24.61
C CYS A 210 6.14 9.90 -25.77
N LEU A 211 7.21 9.15 -25.50
CA LEU A 211 8.22 8.78 -26.50
C LEU A 211 7.62 7.87 -27.59
N ALA A 212 6.75 6.93 -27.21
CA ALA A 212 6.11 6.02 -28.16
C ALA A 212 5.11 6.73 -29.08
N VAL A 213 4.39 7.75 -28.59
CA VAL A 213 3.52 8.62 -29.40
C VAL A 213 4.33 9.50 -30.37
N GLY A 214 5.61 9.75 -30.07
CA GLY A 214 6.47 10.63 -30.86
C GLY A 214 6.47 12.08 -30.38
N GLY A 215 5.99 12.33 -29.16
CA GLY A 215 6.06 13.65 -28.53
C GLY A 215 7.51 14.05 -28.29
N LYS A 216 7.90 15.24 -28.77
CA LYS A 216 9.22 15.83 -28.50
C LYS A 216 9.29 16.49 -27.13
N GLU A 217 8.15 16.90 -26.59
CA GLU A 217 8.02 17.62 -25.32
C GLU A 217 6.89 17.02 -24.47
N CYS A 218 7.00 17.17 -23.15
CA CYS A 218 6.01 16.65 -22.21
C CYS A 218 4.74 17.52 -22.21
N GLN A 219 3.58 16.89 -22.45
CA GLN A 219 2.29 17.59 -22.61
C GLN A 219 1.49 17.79 -21.31
N ARG A 220 2.00 17.34 -20.15
CA ARG A 220 1.28 17.41 -18.86
C ARG A 220 0.78 18.84 -18.54
N GLU A 221 -0.46 19.02 -18.14
CA GLU A 221 -0.98 20.34 -17.72
C GLU A 221 -0.30 20.82 -16.41
N ILE A 222 -0.26 22.15 -16.20
CA ILE A 222 0.37 22.80 -15.04
C ILE A 222 -0.59 22.81 -13.87
#